data_AF-A0A947ZCD8-F1
#
_entry.id   AF-A0A947ZCD8-F1
#
_cell.length_a   1.000
_cell.length_b   1.000
_cell.length_c   1.000
_cell.angle_alpha   90.00
_cell.angle_beta   90.00
_cell.angle_gamma   90.00
#
_symmetry.space_group_name_H-M   'P 1'
#
loop_
_entity.id
_entity.type
_entity.pdbx_description
1 polymer ?
#
loop_
_entity_poly.entity_id
_entity_poly.type
_entity_poly.pdbx_seq_one_letter_code
_entity_poly.pdbx_strand_id
1 'polypeptide(L)'
;MKKDYNINVHHVTRVEGHGNIVVNVKDGTIEKCQWQVPEAPRFFESMVRGRHFSEVARITSRICGICSVGHTLASIRASEDALGITITEQVRKLRKILKHA
;
A
#
# COMPACT_ATOMS: atom_id res chain seq x y z
N MET A 1 15.66 28.62 23.76
CA MET A 1 14.26 29.09 23.86
C MET A 1 13.37 28.02 23.24
N LYS A 2 12.40 27.49 24.01
CA LYS A 2 11.40 26.57 23.48
C LYS A 2 10.52 27.33 22.46
N LYS A 3 10.13 26.67 21.37
CA LYS A 3 9.40 27.29 20.25
C LYS A 3 8.13 26.52 19.96
N ASP A 4 7.13 27.27 19.52
CA ASP A 4 5.85 26.74 19.09
C ASP A 4 5.83 26.67 17.56
N TYR A 5 5.20 25.62 17.03
CA TYR A 5 5.08 25.39 15.59
C TYR A 5 3.67 24.92 15.25
N ASN A 6 3.11 25.46 14.18
CA ASN A 6 1.88 24.98 13.57
C ASN A 6 2.17 24.65 12.10
N ILE A 7 2.39 23.37 11.81
CA ILE A 7 2.74 22.88 10.49
C ILE A 7 1.51 22.19 9.91
N ASN A 8 1.01 22.72 8.80
CA ASN A 8 -0.08 22.10 8.05
C ASN A 8 0.32 22.02 6.58
N VAL A 9 0.69 20.81 6.15
CA VAL A 9 1.08 20.54 4.78
C VAL A 9 -0.07 19.81 4.10
N HIS A 10 -0.77 20.52 3.22
CA HIS A 10 -1.74 19.93 2.31
C HIS A 10 -1.02 19.40 1.07
N HIS A 11 -1.42 18.22 0.59
CA HIS A 11 -0.82 17.58 -0.57
C HIS A 11 0.71 17.42 -0.47
N VAL A 12 1.14 16.56 0.44
CA VAL A 12 2.56 16.20 0.58
C VAL A 12 3.08 15.68 -0.77
N THR A 13 4.17 16.27 -1.26
CA THR A 13 4.77 15.91 -2.55
C THR A 13 5.84 14.82 -2.40
N ARG A 14 6.23 14.19 -3.52
CA ARG A 14 7.22 13.10 -3.59
C ARG A 14 6.85 11.86 -2.77
N VAL A 15 5.56 11.62 -2.62
CA VAL A 15 4.97 10.37 -2.10
C VAL A 15 3.94 9.86 -3.10
N GLU A 16 3.59 8.58 -3.00
CA GLU A 16 2.46 8.03 -3.75
C GLU A 16 1.15 8.29 -3.01
N GLY A 17 0.06 8.47 -3.77
CA GLY A 17 -1.26 8.77 -3.22
C GLY A 17 -1.43 10.20 -2.71
N HIS A 18 -2.51 10.43 -1.96
CA HIS A 18 -2.83 11.74 -1.40
C HIS A 18 -2.73 11.70 0.12
N GLY A 19 -1.98 12.66 0.67
CA GLY A 19 -1.82 12.78 2.12
C GLY A 19 -1.58 14.22 2.55
N ASN A 20 -2.10 14.56 3.73
CA ASN A 20 -1.75 15.79 4.44
C ASN A 20 -1.01 15.44 5.75
N ILE A 21 -0.21 16.36 6.24
CA ILE A 21 0.46 16.24 7.54
C ILE A 21 0.12 17.46 8.39
N VAL A 22 -0.34 17.21 9.63
CA VAL A 22 -0.60 18.24 10.63
C VAL A 22 0.29 17.98 11.85
N VAL A 23 1.17 18.92 12.17
CA VAL A 23 2.05 18.87 13.34
C VAL A 23 1.93 20.15 14.14
N ASN A 24 1.54 20.04 15.42
CA ASN A 24 1.52 21.15 16.36
C ASN A 24 2.53 20.89 17.47
N VAL A 25 3.36 21.90 17.75
CA VAL A 25 4.37 21.87 18.81
C VAL A 25 4.11 23.06 19.72
N LYS A 26 4.13 22.81 21.03
CA LYS A 26 4.03 23.82 22.07
C LYS A 26 5.11 23.62 23.12
N ASP A 27 5.81 24.69 23.49
CA ASP A 27 6.91 24.65 24.46
C ASP A 27 7.97 23.56 24.12
N GLY A 28 8.22 23.38 22.83
CA GLY A 28 9.15 22.36 22.31
C GLY A 28 8.64 20.91 22.39
N THR A 29 7.37 20.69 22.73
CA THR A 29 6.73 19.37 22.83
C THR A 29 5.70 19.19 21.72
N ILE A 30 5.69 18.04 21.05
CA ILE A 30 4.67 17.72 20.02
C ILE A 30 3.35 17.42 20.73
N GLU A 31 2.35 18.27 20.52
CA GLU A 31 0.98 18.05 21.03
C GLU A 31 0.13 17.27 20.03
N LYS A 32 0.41 17.43 18.73
CA LYS A 32 -0.35 16.80 17.66
C LYS A 32 0.59 16.39 16.52
N CYS A 33 0.43 15.16 16.04
CA CYS A 33 1.05 14.67 14.82
C CYS A 33 0.02 13.77 14.12
N GLN A 34 -0.52 14.21 12.98
CA GLN A 34 -1.53 13.47 12.23
C GLN A 34 -1.13 13.34 10.76
N TRP A 35 -1.23 12.13 10.25
CA TRP A 35 -1.30 11.86 8.82
C TRP A 35 -2.78 11.73 8.44
N GLN A 36 -3.20 12.54 7.47
CA GLN A 36 -4.56 12.51 6.95
C GLN A 36 -4.53 11.97 5.54
N VAL A 37 -5.35 10.98 5.24
CA VAL A 37 -5.49 10.39 3.91
C VAL A 37 -6.82 10.85 3.32
N PRO A 38 -6.86 11.96 2.55
CA PRO A 38 -8.09 12.47 1.96
C PRO A 38 -8.58 11.66 0.74
N GLU A 39 -7.84 10.64 0.32
CA GLU A 39 -8.18 9.85 -0.86
C GLU A 39 -9.49 9.07 -0.64
N ALA A 40 -10.38 9.11 -1.64
CA ALA A 40 -11.62 8.35 -1.58
C ALA A 40 -11.32 6.84 -1.56
N PRO A 41 -12.00 6.07 -0.69
CA PRO A 41 -11.84 4.62 -0.68
C PRO A 41 -12.21 4.04 -2.04
N ARG A 42 -11.31 3.26 -2.63
CA ARG A 42 -11.51 2.61 -3.94
C ARG A 42 -12.16 1.23 -3.84
N PHE A 43 -12.34 0.69 -2.64
CA PHE A 43 -13.10 -0.54 -2.36
C PHE A 43 -12.67 -1.80 -3.12
N PHE A 44 -11.36 -2.02 -3.30
CA PHE A 44 -10.82 -3.24 -3.95
C PHE A 44 -11.30 -4.54 -3.30
N GLU A 45 -11.49 -4.55 -1.98
CA GLU A 45 -11.99 -5.71 -1.23
C GLU A 45 -13.41 -6.09 -1.67
N SER A 46 -14.28 -5.11 -1.85
CA SER A 46 -15.62 -5.33 -2.39
C SER A 46 -15.56 -5.79 -3.85
N MET A 47 -14.67 -5.21 -4.65
CA MET A 47 -14.53 -5.56 -6.08
C MET A 47 -14.15 -7.03 -6.31
N VAL A 48 -13.41 -7.66 -5.39
CA VAL A 48 -12.95 -9.05 -5.56
C VAL A 48 -13.94 -10.09 -5.04
N ARG A 49 -15.00 -9.69 -4.32
CA ARG A 49 -16.01 -10.64 -3.82
C ARG A 49 -16.73 -11.33 -4.97
N GLY A 50 -16.88 -12.66 -4.86
CA GLY A 50 -17.57 -13.48 -5.85
C GLY A 50 -16.84 -13.65 -7.18
N ARG A 51 -15.63 -13.11 -7.33
CA ARG A 51 -14.81 -13.28 -8.53
C ARG A 51 -14.04 -14.58 -8.51
N HIS A 52 -13.68 -15.05 -9.70
CA HIS A 52 -12.79 -16.20 -9.82
C HIS A 52 -11.37 -15.81 -9.38
N PHE A 53 -10.68 -16.70 -8.66
CA PHE A 53 -9.36 -16.41 -8.07
C PHE A 53 -8.33 -15.94 -9.11
N SER A 54 -8.42 -16.44 -10.35
CA SER A 54 -7.52 -16.06 -11.45
C SER A 54 -7.65 -14.59 -11.87
N GLU A 55 -8.75 -13.91 -11.55
CA GLU A 55 -8.95 -12.49 -11.84
C GLU A 55 -8.33 -11.58 -10.78
N VAL A 56 -8.19 -12.07 -9.55
CA VAL A 56 -7.88 -11.26 -8.36
C VAL A 56 -6.51 -10.61 -8.44
N ALA A 57 -5.51 -11.31 -8.99
CA ALA A 57 -4.16 -10.78 -9.14
C ALA A 57 -4.14 -9.55 -10.08
N ARG A 58 -4.92 -9.60 -11.16
CA ARG A 58 -5.03 -8.47 -12.10
C ARG A 58 -5.71 -7.27 -11.45
N ILE A 59 -6.74 -7.50 -10.64
CA ILE A 59 -7.49 -6.44 -9.95
C ILE A 59 -6.61 -5.80 -8.87
N THR A 60 -6.07 -6.59 -7.95
CA THR A 60 -5.28 -6.11 -6.81
C THR A 60 -3.99 -5.40 -7.24
N SER A 61 -3.40 -5.74 -8.39
CA SER A 61 -2.23 -5.01 -8.90
C SER A 61 -2.52 -3.56 -9.30
N ARG A 62 -3.80 -3.13 -9.30
CA ARG A 62 -4.22 -1.74 -9.55
C ARG A 62 -4.45 -0.95 -8.25
N ILE A 63 -4.20 -1.56 -7.09
CA ILE A 63 -4.19 -0.84 -5.81
C ILE A 63 -3.12 0.24 -5.83
N CYS A 64 -1.91 -0.06 -6.30
CA CYS A 64 -0.84 0.93 -6.44
C CYS A 64 0.02 0.59 -7.66
N GLY A 65 0.28 1.59 -8.51
CA GLY A 65 1.05 1.41 -9.74
C GLY A 65 2.52 1.08 -9.49
N ILE A 66 3.11 1.69 -8.45
CA ILE A 66 4.54 1.56 -8.12
C ILE A 66 4.85 0.19 -7.50
N CYS A 67 3.94 -0.36 -6.67
CA CYS A 67 4.11 -1.68 -6.07
C CYS A 67 3.18 -2.76 -6.67
N SER A 68 2.80 -2.58 -7.93
CA SER A 68 1.90 -3.49 -8.66
C SER A 68 2.37 -4.95 -8.67
N VAL A 69 3.69 -5.19 -8.80
CA VAL A 69 4.30 -6.52 -8.68
C VAL A 69 4.10 -7.11 -7.29
N GLY A 70 4.24 -6.30 -6.24
CA GLY A 70 4.02 -6.71 -4.85
C GLY A 70 2.60 -7.21 -4.62
N HIS A 71 1.60 -6.45 -5.07
CA HIS A 71 0.20 -6.86 -5.01
C HIS A 71 -0.09 -8.13 -5.82
N THR A 72 0.45 -8.22 -7.04
CA THR A 72 0.30 -9.40 -7.90
C THR A 72 0.83 -10.66 -7.20
N LEU A 73 2.06 -10.60 -6.68
CA LEU A 73 2.69 -11.73 -6.00
C LEU A 73 1.97 -12.13 -4.72
N ALA A 74 1.46 -11.15 -3.95
CA ALA A 74 0.68 -11.42 -2.75
C ALA A 74 -0.64 -12.15 -3.10
N SER A 75 -1.36 -11.67 -4.12
CA SER A 75 -2.61 -12.30 -4.56
C SER A 75 -2.41 -13.72 -5.08
N ILE A 76 -1.34 -13.96 -5.85
CA ILE A 76 -1.03 -15.31 -6.35
C ILE A 76 -0.69 -16.24 -5.19
N ARG A 77 0.16 -15.81 -4.24
CA ARG A 77 0.50 -16.60 -3.05
C ARG A 77 -0.73 -16.97 -2.22
N ALA A 78 -1.64 -16.03 -2.01
CA ALA A 78 -2.89 -16.29 -1.31
C ALA A 78 -3.76 -17.34 -2.03
N SER A 79 -3.80 -17.28 -3.37
CA SER A 79 -4.55 -18.26 -4.18
C SER A 79 -3.90 -19.64 -4.13
N GLU A 80 -2.57 -19.70 -4.20
CA GLU A 80 -1.81 -20.96 -4.09
C GLU A 80 -2.00 -21.62 -2.73
N ASP A 81 -1.93 -20.84 -1.66
CA ASP A 81 -2.16 -21.32 -0.29
C ASP A 81 -3.58 -21.88 -0.13
N ALA A 82 -4.59 -21.14 -0.61
CA ALA A 82 -5.98 -21.59 -0.60
C ALA A 82 -6.22 -22.87 -1.42
N LEU A 83 -5.42 -23.13 -2.45
CA LEU A 83 -5.49 -24.30 -3.33
C LEU A 83 -4.53 -25.43 -2.91
N GLY A 84 -3.72 -25.26 -1.87
CA GLY A 84 -2.71 -26.24 -1.44
C GLY A 84 -1.56 -26.44 -2.43
N ILE A 85 -1.27 -25.44 -3.27
CA ILE A 85 -0.23 -25.52 -4.31
C ILE A 85 1.14 -25.24 -3.71
N THR A 86 2.05 -26.21 -3.83
CA THR A 86 3.47 -26.02 -3.50
C THR A 86 4.26 -25.62 -4.75
N ILE A 87 4.91 -24.46 -4.71
CA ILE A 87 5.69 -23.95 -5.85
C ILE A 87 7.07 -24.60 -5.93
N THR A 88 7.62 -24.70 -7.14
CA THR A 88 9.00 -25.16 -7.35
C THR A 88 10.02 -24.09 -6.98
N GLU A 89 11.26 -24.52 -6.74
CA GLU A 89 12.38 -23.62 -6.49
C GLU A 89 12.62 -22.64 -7.66
N GLN A 90 12.40 -23.09 -8.89
CA GLN A 90 12.49 -22.25 -10.08
C GLN A 90 11.47 -21.10 -10.04
N VAL A 91 10.20 -21.39 -9.71
CA VAL A 91 9.15 -20.36 -9.58
C VAL A 91 9.53 -19.35 -8.50
N ARG A 92 10.06 -19.82 -7.36
CA ARG A 92 10.51 -18.93 -6.28
C ARG A 92 11.62 -17.99 -6.73
N LYS A 93 12.61 -18.48 -7.50
CA LYS A 93 13.68 -17.65 -8.07
C LYS A 93 13.15 -16.63 -9.09
N LEU A 94 12.27 -17.05 -9.99
CA LEU A 94 11.64 -16.15 -10.97
C LEU A 94 10.86 -15.02 -10.30
N ARG A 95 10.09 -15.33 -9.23
CA ARG A 95 9.38 -14.31 -8.44
C ARG A 95 10.31 -13.32 -7.76
N LYS A 96 11.47 -13.77 -7.28
CA LYS A 96 12.48 -12.88 -6.70
C LYS A 96 13.06 -11.94 -7.74
N ILE A 97 13.39 -12.46 -8.93
CA ILE A 97 13.85 -11.62 -10.05
C ILE A 97 12.78 -10.58 -10.38
N LEU A 98 11.52 -11.00 -10.60
CA LEU A 98 10.43 -10.07 -10.91
C LEU A 98 10.24 -8.98 -9.84
N LYS A 99 10.39 -9.31 -8.55
CA LYS A 99 10.24 -8.35 -7.44
C LYS A 99 11.37 -7.32 -7.36
N HIS A 100 12.56 -7.67 -7.83
CA HIS A 100 13.79 -6.88 -7.66
C HIS A 100 14.41 -6.43 -8.99
N ALA A 101 13.73 -6.67 -10.11
CA ALA A 101 14.12 -6.23 -11.45
C ALA A 101 13.96 -4.71 -11.61
#